data_AF-A0A926ZSZ3-F1
#
_entry.id   AF-A0A926ZSZ3-F1
#
_cell.length_a   1.000
_cell.length_b   1.000
_cell.length_c   1.000
_cell.angle_alpha   90.00
_cell.angle_beta   90.00
_cell.angle_gamma   90.00
#
_symmetry.space_group_name_H-M   'P 1'
#
loop_
_entity.id
_entity.type
_entity.pdbx_description
1 polymer ?
#
loop_
_entity_poly.entity_id
_entity_poly.type
_entity_poly.pdbx_seq_one_letter_code
_entity_poly.pdbx_strand_id
1 'polypeptide(L)'
;MRSGKPIHLTQRVKDDAYSIVSQYQAEYQGVAQYYCMAYNLHSLGTLKRVMELSLVKTLAKKFKTTCQKIYRRYRATIDTKDGTYKVLQVTVERDSHKPLVTI
;
A
#
# COMPACT_ATOMS: atom_id res chain seq x y z
N MET A 1 4.11 11.43 -10.48
CA MET A 1 3.00 11.18 -11.42
C MET A 1 3.44 11.60 -12.82
N ARG A 2 2.98 10.97 -13.90
CA ARG A 2 3.17 11.49 -15.29
C ARG A 2 1.78 11.59 -15.91
N SER A 3 1.46 12.77 -16.44
CA SER A 3 0.15 13.04 -17.08
C SER A 3 -1.04 12.68 -16.18
N GLY A 4 -0.99 13.04 -14.89
CA GLY A 4 -2.08 12.78 -13.93
C GLY A 4 -2.22 11.33 -13.48
N LYS A 5 -1.43 10.38 -14.01
CA LYS A 5 -1.52 8.96 -13.66
C LYS A 5 -0.50 8.58 -12.56
N PRO A 6 -0.88 7.74 -11.59
CA PRO A 6 0.05 7.16 -10.63
C PRO A 6 1.08 6.28 -11.36
N ILE A 7 2.36 6.42 -11.00
CA ILE A 7 3.49 5.66 -11.58
C ILE A 7 4.23 4.96 -10.45
N HIS A 8 4.94 3.88 -10.80
CA HIS A 8 5.84 3.18 -9.90
C HIS A 8 6.97 4.10 -9.43
N LEU A 9 7.31 4.06 -8.15
CA LEU A 9 8.45 4.79 -7.61
C LEU A 9 9.71 3.96 -7.85
N THR A 10 10.48 4.30 -8.89
CA THR A 10 11.68 3.53 -9.31
C THR A 10 12.70 3.36 -8.17
N GLN A 11 12.80 4.33 -7.26
CA GLN A 11 13.68 4.26 -6.09
C GLN A 11 13.32 3.09 -5.15
N ARG A 12 12.02 2.80 -4.98
CA ARG A 12 11.51 1.76 -4.08
C ARG A 12 11.58 0.35 -4.67
N VAL A 13 11.81 0.21 -5.97
CA VAL A 13 11.85 -1.11 -6.64
C VAL A 13 13.00 -1.99 -6.12
N LYS A 14 14.06 -1.37 -5.57
CA LYS A 14 15.23 -2.06 -5.01
C LYS A 14 14.99 -2.62 -3.61
N ASP A 15 14.06 -2.04 -2.85
CA ASP A 15 13.77 -2.41 -1.47
C ASP A 15 12.92 -3.68 -1.38
N ASP A 16 12.92 -4.38 -0.24
CA ASP A 16 12.08 -5.56 -0.04
C ASP A 16 10.57 -5.24 -0.14
N ALA A 17 9.74 -6.22 -0.56
CA ALA A 17 8.31 -6.00 -0.72
C ALA A 17 7.63 -5.51 0.58
N TYR A 18 8.10 -6.00 1.73
CA TYR A 18 7.66 -5.50 3.03
C TYR A 18 8.01 -4.01 3.21
N SER A 19 9.27 -3.65 3.00
CA SER A 19 9.73 -2.26 3.16
C SER A 19 9.00 -1.29 2.24
N ILE A 20 8.70 -1.71 1.00
CA ILE A 20 7.90 -0.93 0.06
C ILE A 20 6.52 -0.66 0.66
N VAL A 21 5.78 -1.71 1.06
CA VAL A 21 4.42 -1.55 1.59
C VAL A 21 4.39 -0.74 2.89
N SER A 22 5.35 -0.99 3.78
CA SER A 22 5.49 -0.27 5.04
C SER A 22 5.72 1.24 4.84
N GLN A 23 6.57 1.63 3.88
CA GLN A 23 6.76 3.04 3.55
C GLN A 23 5.47 3.69 3.02
N TYR A 24 4.76 3.03 2.11
CA TYR A 24 3.48 3.54 1.59
C TYR A 24 2.43 3.71 2.71
N GLN A 25 2.42 2.82 3.71
CA GLN A 25 1.53 2.95 4.87
C GLN A 25 1.90 4.13 5.76
N ALA A 26 3.18 4.29 6.09
CA ALA A 26 3.63 5.42 6.90
C ALA A 26 3.28 6.76 6.24
N GLU A 27 3.46 6.87 4.91
CA GLU A 27 3.05 8.04 4.15
C GLU A 27 1.54 8.27 4.17
N TYR A 28 0.75 7.21 4.00
CA TYR A 28 -0.70 7.31 4.04
C TYR A 28 -1.19 7.75 5.41
N GLN A 29 -0.67 7.16 6.49
CA GLN A 29 -1.02 7.51 7.86
C GLN A 29 -0.64 8.96 8.17
N GLY A 30 0.55 9.42 7.78
CA GLY A 30 0.97 10.80 7.98
C GLY A 30 0.05 11.81 7.30
N VAL A 31 -0.33 11.55 6.04
CA VAL A 31 -1.24 12.42 5.30
C VAL A 31 -2.67 12.32 5.85
N ALA A 32 -3.15 11.11 6.15
CA ALA A 32 -4.47 10.89 6.73
C ALA A 32 -4.63 11.64 8.07
N GLN A 33 -3.59 11.61 8.92
CA GLN A 33 -3.58 12.33 10.18
C GLN A 33 -3.69 13.84 9.99
N TYR A 34 -2.95 14.41 9.03
CA TYR A 34 -3.00 15.84 8.71
C TYR A 34 -4.39 16.26 8.20
N TYR A 35 -4.98 15.50 7.27
CA TYR A 35 -6.27 15.83 6.67
C TYR A 35 -7.47 15.48 7.55
N CYS A 36 -7.34 14.54 8.50
CA CYS A 36 -8.34 14.29 9.53
C CYS A 36 -8.57 15.56 10.38
N MET A 37 -7.49 16.28 10.69
CA MET A 37 -7.57 17.57 11.40
C MET A 37 -8.13 18.69 10.51
N ALA A 38 -7.91 18.60 9.19
CA ALA A 38 -8.31 19.62 8.22
C ALA A 38 -9.58 19.24 7.43
N TYR A 39 -10.67 18.82 8.09
CA TYR A 39 -12.08 18.66 7.60
C TYR A 39 -12.35 18.22 6.13
N ASN A 40 -11.39 17.65 5.41
CA ASN A 40 -11.45 17.38 3.98
C ASN A 40 -11.35 15.87 3.73
N LEU A 41 -12.32 15.15 4.27
CA LEU A 41 -12.40 13.68 4.18
C LEU A 41 -12.58 13.19 2.74
N HIS A 42 -13.20 13.99 1.86
CA HIS A 42 -13.41 13.61 0.46
C HIS A 42 -12.07 13.39 -0.26
N SER A 43 -11.05 14.21 0.05
CA SER A 43 -9.74 14.13 -0.57
C SER A 43 -8.98 12.85 -0.20
N LEU A 44 -9.28 12.27 0.97
CA LEU A 44 -8.66 11.03 1.44
C LEU A 44 -9.04 9.82 0.58
N GLY A 45 -10.28 9.76 0.09
CA GLY A 45 -10.72 8.67 -0.79
C GLY A 45 -9.94 8.62 -2.10
N THR A 46 -9.75 9.79 -2.73
CA THR A 46 -8.96 9.93 -3.97
C THR A 46 -7.49 9.61 -3.72
N LEU A 47 -6.92 10.14 -2.63
CA LEU A 47 -5.54 9.88 -2.25
C LEU A 47 -5.29 8.39 -2.03
N LYS A 48 -6.16 7.72 -1.27
CA LYS A 48 -6.09 6.27 -1.03
C LYS A 48 -6.02 5.51 -2.35
N ARG A 49 -6.91 5.82 -3.29
CA ARG A 49 -6.93 5.16 -4.61
C ARG A 49 -5.64 5.40 -5.41
N VAL A 50 -5.11 6.62 -5.40
CA VAL A 50 -3.86 6.96 -6.09
C VAL A 50 -2.65 6.23 -5.49
N MET A 51 -2.57 6.21 -4.17
CA MET A 51 -1.52 5.52 -3.41
C MET A 51 -1.54 4.01 -3.66
N GLU A 52 -2.71 3.39 -3.58
CA GLU A 52 -2.90 1.96 -3.83
C GLU A 52 -2.45 1.57 -5.24
N LEU A 53 -2.88 2.33 -6.26
CA LEU A 53 -2.47 2.09 -7.65
C LEU A 53 -0.96 2.28 -7.85
N SER A 54 -0.34 3.26 -7.18
CA SER A 54 1.11 3.47 -7.25
C SER A 54 1.86 2.30 -6.60
N LEU A 55 1.41 1.84 -5.42
CA LEU A 55 1.99 0.70 -4.72
C LEU A 55 1.94 -0.56 -5.57
N VAL A 56 0.76 -0.90 -6.10
CA VAL A 56 0.57 -2.10 -6.93
C VAL A 56 1.43 -2.06 -8.18
N LYS A 57 1.56 -0.91 -8.84
CA LYS A 57 2.44 -0.74 -10.00
C LYS A 57 3.92 -0.92 -9.62
N THR A 58 4.33 -0.46 -8.44
CA THR A 58 5.69 -0.64 -7.93
C THR A 58 5.99 -2.11 -7.68
N LEU A 59 5.09 -2.83 -7.01
CA LEU A 59 5.22 -4.28 -6.77
C LEU A 59 5.19 -5.08 -8.08
N ALA A 60 4.30 -4.73 -9.01
CA ALA A 60 4.20 -5.37 -10.32
C ALA A 60 5.52 -5.22 -11.10
N LYS A 61 6.12 -4.02 -11.10
CA LYS A 61 7.43 -3.80 -11.72
C LYS A 61 8.54 -4.60 -11.04
N LYS A 62 8.56 -4.62 -9.70
CA LYS A 62 9.57 -5.36 -8.92
C LYS A 62 9.54 -6.86 -9.24
N PHE A 63 8.36 -7.48 -9.17
CA PHE A 63 8.22 -8.91 -9.40
C PHE A 63 8.09 -9.30 -10.88
N LYS A 64 8.17 -8.32 -11.80
CA LYS A 64 7.93 -8.50 -13.24
C LYS A 64 6.59 -9.20 -13.54
N THR A 65 5.54 -8.81 -12.82
CA THR A 65 4.17 -9.35 -12.97
C THR A 65 3.17 -8.27 -13.35
N THR A 66 1.91 -8.67 -13.56
CA THR A 66 0.80 -7.73 -13.77
C THR A 66 0.21 -7.26 -12.45
N CYS A 67 -0.45 -6.09 -12.45
CA CYS A 67 -1.16 -5.55 -11.28
C CYS A 67 -2.22 -6.53 -10.74
N GLN A 68 -2.93 -7.22 -11.63
CA GLN A 68 -3.94 -8.23 -11.23
C GLN A 68 -3.32 -9.39 -10.43
N LYS A 69 -2.12 -9.87 -10.82
CA LYS A 69 -1.41 -10.92 -10.07
C LYS A 69 -0.98 -10.42 -8.69
N ILE A 70 -0.56 -9.16 -8.57
CA ILE A 70 -0.25 -8.53 -7.28
C ILE A 70 -1.49 -8.45 -6.40
N TYR A 71 -2.61 -7.95 -6.92
CA TYR A 71 -3.87 -7.93 -6.20
C TYR A 71 -4.27 -9.34 -5.72
N ARG A 72 -4.16 -10.35 -6.56
CA ARG A 72 -4.49 -11.72 -6.16
C ARG A 72 -3.55 -12.27 -5.09
N ARG A 73 -2.26 -11.92 -5.15
CA ARG A 73 -1.23 -12.42 -4.24
C ARG A 73 -1.27 -11.78 -2.85
N TYR A 74 -1.56 -10.48 -2.78
CA TYR A 74 -1.47 -9.70 -1.55
C TYR A 74 -2.82 -9.21 -1.03
N ARG A 75 -3.94 -9.53 -1.69
CA ARG A 75 -5.26 -9.21 -1.17
C ARG A 75 -5.49 -9.96 0.13
N ALA A 76 -5.78 -9.21 1.17
CA ALA A 76 -6.27 -9.71 2.44
C ALA A 76 -7.57 -8.99 2.81
N THR A 77 -8.29 -9.59 3.73
CA THR A 77 -9.48 -9.01 4.35
C THR A 77 -9.19 -8.90 5.84
N ILE A 78 -9.33 -7.72 6.39
CA ILE A 78 -9.21 -7.48 7.82
C ILE A 78 -10.58 -7.13 8.39
N ASP A 79 -10.93 -7.77 9.50
CA ASP A 79 -12.13 -7.43 10.26
C ASP A 79 -11.74 -6.49 11.39
N THR A 80 -12.22 -5.25 11.29
CA THR A 80 -12.06 -4.22 12.31
C THR A 80 -13.40 -4.02 13.02
N LYS A 81 -13.38 -3.45 14.23
CA LYS A 81 -14.61 -3.13 14.97
C LYS A 81 -15.62 -2.31 14.16
N ASP A 82 -15.12 -1.47 13.26
CA ASP A 82 -15.92 -0.58 12.39
C ASP A 82 -16.37 -1.23 11.07
N GLY A 83 -15.94 -2.47 10.79
CA GLY A 83 -16.33 -3.23 9.61
C GLY A 83 -15.20 -4.00 8.94
N THR A 84 -15.54 -4.68 7.86
CA THR A 84 -14.62 -5.51 7.07
C THR A 84 -13.96 -4.70 5.95
N TYR A 85 -12.63 -4.65 5.93
CA TYR A 85 -11.86 -3.89 4.94
C TYR A 85 -11.00 -4.80 4.06
N LYS A 86 -11.04 -4.55 2.74
CA LYS A 86 -10.10 -5.16 1.79
C LYS A 86 -8.80 -4.37 1.81
N VAL A 87 -7.69 -5.05 2.07
CA VAL A 87 -6.35 -4.46 2.19
C VAL A 87 -5.33 -5.23 1.35
N LEU A 88 -4.17 -4.61 1.13
CA LEU A 88 -3.02 -5.24 0.49
C LEU A 88 -2.01 -5.57 1.59
N GLN A 89 -2.04 -6.80 2.08
CA GLN A 89 -1.19 -7.25 3.16
C GLN A 89 0.06 -7.95 2.63
N VAL A 90 1.22 -7.59 3.18
CA VAL A 90 2.46 -8.34 2.97
C VAL A 90 2.90 -8.92 4.31
N THR A 91 3.06 -10.24 4.33
CA THR A 91 3.63 -10.99 5.46
C THR A 91 5.01 -11.48 5.05
N VAL A 92 6.03 -11.15 5.84
CA VAL A 92 7.39 -11.70 5.69
C VAL A 92 7.69 -12.53 6.92
N GLU A 93 7.87 -13.83 6.70
CA GLU A 93 8.29 -14.78 7.72
C GLU A 93 9.79 -14.58 8.03
N ARG A 94 10.15 -14.66 9.31
CA ARG A 94 11.54 -14.61 9.78
C ARG A 94 11.81 -15.87 10.60
N ASP A 95 12.92 -16.54 10.28
CA ASP A 95 13.33 -17.86 10.83
C ASP A 95 13.33 -17.97 12.36
N SER A 96 13.37 -16.85 13.10
CA SER A 96 13.41 -16.87 14.58
C SER A 96 12.66 -15.73 15.26
N HIS A 97 11.82 -14.99 14.54
CA HIS A 97 11.04 -13.87 15.11
C HIS A 97 9.61 -13.83 14.57
N LYS A 98 8.71 -13.15 15.31
CA LYS A 98 7.33 -12.91 14.86
C LYS A 98 7.33 -12.35 13.43
N PRO A 99 6.44 -12.85 12.56
CA PRO A 99 6.39 -12.43 11.16
C PRO A 99 6.09 -10.93 11.08
N LEU A 100 6.74 -10.27 10.13
CA LEU A 100 6.49 -8.87 9.86
C LEU A 100 5.26 -8.74 8.96
N VAL A 101 4.23 -8.07 9.48
CA VAL A 101 2.95 -7.85 8.78
C VAL A 101 2.75 -6.35 8.59
N THR A 102 2.44 -5.95 7.36
CA THR A 102 2.10 -4.57 6.99
C THR A 102 0.81 -4.59 6.16
N ILE A 103 -0.18 -3.74 6.51
CA ILE A 103 -1.58 -3.72 5.98
C ILE A 103 -2.09 -2.38 5.45
#